data_AF-A0A673G3Z5-F1
#
_entry.id   AF-A0A673G3Z5-F1
#
_cell.length_a   1.000
_cell.length_b   1.000
_cell.length_c   1.000
_cell.angle_alpha   90.00
_cell.angle_beta   90.00
_cell.angle_gamma   90.00
#
_symmetry.space_group_name_H-M   'P 1'
#
loop_
_entity.id
_entity.type
_entity.pdbx_description
1 polymer ?
#
loop_
_entity_poly.entity_id
_entity_poly.type
_entity_poly.pdbx_seq_one_letter_code
_entity_poly.pdbx_strand_id
1 'polypeptide(L)'
;MVDDYRYKTLTSGLIKVIKANYGRTNRTTCAHWISDVHTSNMHCFQGSSLRIMSTRCNARKRCYVPAMNTVFSDPCAWTYKYLDVHYVCV
;
A
#
# COMPACT_ATOMS: atom_id res chain seq x y z
N MET A 1 -19.84 35.74 23.16
CA MET A 1 -18.49 35.21 22.90
C MET A 1 -18.67 33.88 22.20
N VAL A 2 -18.11 33.81 21.00
CA VAL A 2 -18.26 32.76 19.97
C VAL A 2 -17.58 31.48 20.48
N ASP A 3 -18.09 30.28 20.18
CA ASP A 3 -17.44 29.42 19.18
C ASP A 3 -18.42 28.51 18.42
N ASP A 4 -18.78 29.00 17.24
CA ASP A 4 -18.79 28.33 15.94
C ASP A 4 -19.10 26.82 15.87
N TYR A 5 -20.24 26.51 15.24
CA TYR A 5 -20.58 25.24 14.62
C TYR A 5 -19.43 24.74 13.74
N ARG A 6 -18.70 23.71 14.16
CA ARG A 6 -17.86 22.92 13.24
C ARG A 6 -18.30 21.47 13.21
N TYR A 7 -19.25 21.20 12.32
CA TYR A 7 -19.29 19.93 11.63
C TYR A 7 -17.91 19.74 10.97
N LYS A 8 -17.00 18.98 11.58
CA LYS A 8 -15.75 18.61 10.88
C LYS A 8 -16.05 17.39 10.01
N THR A 9 -16.93 17.57 9.03
CA THR A 9 -17.11 16.58 7.97
C THR A 9 -15.89 16.68 7.06
N LEU A 10 -14.76 16.07 7.46
CA LEU A 10 -13.57 15.88 6.63
C LEU A 10 -13.86 14.84 5.53
N THR A 11 -14.81 15.12 4.64
CA THR A 11 -15.28 14.20 3.58
C THR A 11 -14.74 14.51 2.19
N SER A 12 -13.59 15.17 2.07
CA SER A 12 -13.01 15.50 0.76
C SER A 12 -11.47 15.50 0.69
N GLY A 13 -10.80 14.64 1.47
CA GLY A 13 -9.39 14.37 1.20
C GLY A 13 -9.22 13.55 -0.07
N LEU A 14 -8.42 14.02 -1.03
CA LEU A 14 -7.99 13.21 -2.17
C LEU A 14 -6.74 12.43 -1.79
N ILE A 15 -6.64 11.18 -2.22
CA ILE A 15 -5.47 10.35 -1.97
C ILE A 15 -4.26 10.93 -2.72
N LYS A 16 -3.14 11.04 -2.01
CA LYS A 16 -1.81 11.23 -2.58
C LYS A 16 -0.89 10.15 -2.03
N VAL A 17 -0.48 9.22 -2.89
CA VAL A 17 0.45 8.14 -2.54
C VAL A 17 1.86 8.72 -2.40
N ILE A 18 2.53 8.40 -1.29
CA ILE A 18 3.88 8.86 -0.95
C ILE A 18 4.91 7.73 -1.12
N LYS A 19 4.54 6.51 -0.72
CA LYS A 19 5.37 5.31 -0.89
C LYS A 19 4.49 4.11 -1.19
N ALA A 20 5.01 3.17 -1.97
CA ALA A 20 4.40 1.85 -2.09
C ALA A 20 5.44 0.80 -2.42
N ASN A 21 5.26 -0.41 -1.88
CA ASN A 21 6.07 -1.57 -2.20
C ASN A 21 5.18 -2.83 -2.27
N TYR A 22 5.24 -3.55 -3.38
CA TYR A 22 4.73 -4.92 -3.48
C TYR A 22 5.90 -5.88 -3.33
N GLY A 23 6.01 -6.52 -2.18
CA GLY A 23 7.21 -7.27 -1.83
C GLY A 23 7.16 -7.76 -0.38
N ARG A 24 8.32 -7.82 0.26
CA ARG A 24 8.42 -8.15 1.69
C ARG A 24 9.64 -7.45 2.29
N THR A 25 9.41 -6.76 3.41
CA THR A 25 10.41 -5.99 4.15
C THR A 25 10.58 -6.45 5.61
N ASN A 26 9.73 -7.36 6.08
CA ASN A 26 9.83 -7.98 7.40
C ASN A 26 9.22 -9.39 7.41
N ARG A 27 9.43 -10.14 8.48
CA ARG A 27 8.95 -11.53 8.62
C ARG A 27 7.54 -11.66 9.21
N THR A 28 6.95 -10.59 9.75
CA THR A 28 5.76 -10.68 10.60
C THR A 28 4.48 -10.24 9.89
N THR A 29 4.57 -9.25 9.00
CA THR A 29 3.44 -8.77 8.20
C THR A 29 2.95 -9.88 7.27
N CYS A 30 1.64 -10.15 7.33
CA CYS A 30 0.97 -11.17 6.51
C CYS A 30 1.70 -12.53 6.53
N ALA A 31 2.15 -12.95 7.71
CA ALA A 31 2.94 -14.18 7.90
C ALA A 31 2.16 -15.31 8.58
N HIS A 32 0.96 -15.03 9.09
CA HIS A 32 0.14 -16.02 9.76
C HIS A 32 -0.20 -17.17 8.79
N TRP A 33 0.07 -18.40 9.20
CA TRP A 33 -0.05 -19.62 8.39
C TRP A 33 0.89 -19.72 7.17
N ILE A 34 1.88 -18.84 7.05
CA ILE A 34 2.89 -18.90 5.99
C ILE A 34 4.18 -19.50 6.55
N SER A 35 4.75 -20.49 5.85
CA SER A 35 6.04 -21.08 6.22
C SER A 35 7.17 -20.05 6.25
N ASP A 36 8.09 -20.19 7.21
CA ASP A 36 9.25 -19.30 7.40
C ASP A 36 10.15 -19.18 6.17
N VAL A 37 10.19 -20.22 5.33
CA VAL A 37 10.94 -20.20 4.07
C VAL A 37 10.41 -19.08 3.16
N HIS A 38 9.09 -18.94 3.06
CA HIS A 38 8.44 -17.93 2.21
C HIS A 38 8.43 -16.52 2.82
N THR A 39 8.75 -16.37 4.11
CA THR A 39 8.87 -15.06 4.79
C THR A 39 10.32 -14.63 5.02
N SER A 40 11.29 -15.48 4.66
CA SER A 40 12.71 -15.27 4.93
C SER A 40 13.34 -14.12 4.15
N ASN A 41 12.90 -13.91 2.90
CA ASN A 41 13.41 -12.83 2.08
C ASN A 41 12.72 -11.51 2.45
N MET A 42 13.45 -10.67 3.20
CA MET A 42 13.03 -9.33 3.63
C MET A 42 13.60 -8.21 2.74
N HIS A 43 14.34 -8.56 1.69
CA HIS A 43 14.90 -7.60 0.74
C HIS A 43 14.18 -7.71 -0.60
N CYS A 44 12.85 -7.82 -0.56
CA CYS A 44 12.05 -7.91 -1.75
C CYS A 44 11.30 -6.61 -2.02
N PHE A 45 11.70 -5.93 -3.09
CA PHE A 45 11.18 -4.63 -3.48
C PHE A 45 10.76 -4.60 -4.95
N GLN A 46 9.58 -4.05 -5.22
CA GLN A 46 9.09 -3.82 -6.58
C GLN A 46 9.13 -2.34 -6.91
N GLY A 47 10.09 -1.92 -7.73
CA GLY A 47 10.30 -0.52 -8.09
C GLY A 47 9.11 0.13 -8.81
N SER A 48 8.26 -0.66 -9.48
CA SER A 48 7.08 -0.15 -10.17
C SER A 48 5.87 0.13 -9.26
N SER A 49 5.91 -0.32 -7.99
CA SER A 49 4.77 -0.24 -7.06
C SER A 49 4.28 1.18 -6.81
N LEU A 50 5.19 2.13 -6.58
CA LEU A 50 4.82 3.53 -6.36
C LEU A 50 4.10 4.12 -7.58
N ARG A 51 4.61 3.85 -8.78
CA ARG A 51 3.99 4.32 -10.03
C ARG A 51 2.60 3.73 -10.20
N ILE A 52 2.45 2.41 -10.05
CA ILE A 52 1.16 1.72 -10.20
C ILE A 52 0.13 2.26 -9.19
N MET A 53 0.50 2.38 -7.92
CA MET A 53 -0.39 2.91 -6.89
C MET A 53 -0.76 4.37 -7.13
N SER A 54 0.21 5.20 -7.50
CA SER A 54 -0.01 6.61 -7.81
C SER A 54 -0.99 6.78 -8.97
N THR A 55 -0.80 6.03 -10.07
CA THR A 55 -1.68 6.06 -11.23
C THR A 55 -3.12 5.63 -10.89
N ARG A 56 -3.28 4.64 -10.01
CA ARG A 56 -4.62 4.09 -9.69
C ARG A 56 -5.37 4.85 -8.59
N CYS A 57 -4.65 5.56 -7.73
CA CYS A 57 -5.22 6.12 -6.50
C CYS A 57 -5.12 7.65 -6.38
N ASN A 58 -4.13 8.30 -6.99
CA ASN A 58 -3.97 9.74 -6.82
C ASN A 58 -5.20 10.50 -7.34
N ALA A 59 -5.55 11.60 -6.66
CA ALA A 59 -6.70 12.44 -6.97
C ALA A 59 -8.05 11.71 -6.90
N ARG A 60 -8.12 10.56 -6.21
CA ARG A 60 -9.36 9.83 -5.94
C ARG A 60 -9.66 9.83 -4.46
N LYS A 61 -10.95 9.82 -4.11
CA LYS A 61 -11.40 9.64 -2.71
C LYS A 61 -11.26 8.19 -2.23
N ARG A 62 -11.36 7.24 -3.15
CA ARG A 62 -11.23 5.80 -2.92
C ARG A 62 -10.60 5.15 -4.15
N CYS A 63 -9.81 4.11 -3.94
CA CYS A 63 -9.30 3.26 -4.99
C CYS A 63 -9.24 1.81 -4.49
N TYR A 64 -9.27 0.86 -5.42
CA TYR A 64 -9.09 -0.56 -5.13
C TYR A 64 -7.99 -1.10 -6.03
N VAL A 65 -6.99 -1.74 -5.43
CA VAL A 65 -5.83 -2.29 -6.14
C VAL A 65 -5.51 -3.68 -5.58
N PRO A 66 -5.73 -4.77 -6.34
CA PRO A 66 -5.38 -6.11 -5.91
C PRO A 66 -3.86 -6.28 -5.72
N ALA A 67 -3.43 -6.86 -4.61
CA ALA A 67 -2.04 -7.17 -4.31
C ALA A 67 -1.58 -8.47 -5.02
N MET A 68 -1.45 -8.42 -6.35
CA MET A 68 -1.22 -9.59 -7.20
C MET A 68 -0.05 -9.39 -8.16
N ASN A 69 0.63 -10.50 -8.50
CA ASN A 69 1.71 -10.52 -9.50
C ASN A 69 1.24 -10.01 -10.88
N THR A 70 -0.02 -10.21 -11.26
CA THR A 70 -0.57 -9.68 -12.53
C THR A 70 -0.68 -8.16 -12.55
N VAL A 71 -0.69 -7.52 -11.38
CA VAL A 71 -0.72 -6.07 -11.24
C VAL A 71 0.68 -5.48 -11.13
N PHE A 72 1.53 -6.09 -10.30
CA PHE A 72 2.82 -5.53 -9.88
C PHE A 72 4.04 -6.26 -10.43
N SER A 73 3.86 -7.33 -11.21
CA SER A 73 4.90 -8.32 -11.55
C SER A 73 5.44 -9.05 -10.30
N ASP A 74 6.28 -10.06 -10.52
CA ASP A 74 6.92 -10.80 -9.42
C ASP A 74 8.37 -10.34 -9.21
N PRO A 75 8.66 -9.54 -8.18
CA PRO A 75 10.03 -9.10 -7.86
C PRO A 75 10.89 -10.18 -7.17
N CYS A 76 10.28 -11.21 -6.60
CA CYS A 76 10.97 -12.21 -5.79
C CYS A 76 10.16 -13.52 -5.76
N ALA A 77 10.48 -14.42 -6.71
CA ALA A 77 9.87 -15.74 -6.76
C ALA A 77 10.04 -16.48 -5.42
N TRP A 78 9.07 -17.31 -5.07
CA TRP A 78 9.01 -18.07 -3.80
C TRP A 78 8.87 -17.25 -2.52
N THR A 79 8.80 -15.91 -2.59
CA THR A 79 8.53 -15.09 -1.41
C THR A 79 7.05 -14.76 -1.34
N TYR A 80 6.42 -14.95 -0.17
CA TYR A 80 5.05 -14.51 0.07
C TYR A 80 5.03 -13.00 0.27
N LYS A 81 4.46 -12.27 -0.69
CA LYS A 81 4.52 -10.80 -0.75
C LYS A 81 3.29 -10.16 -0.13
N TYR A 82 3.43 -8.90 0.30
CA TYR A 82 2.34 -8.01 0.66
C TYR A 82 2.50 -6.66 -0.05
N LEU A 83 1.40 -5.93 -0.18
CA LEU A 83 1.40 -4.55 -0.67
C LEU A 83 1.39 -3.59 0.51
N ASP A 84 2.47 -2.85 0.69
CA ASP A 84 2.61 -1.80 1.70
C ASP A 84 2.49 -0.43 1.03
N VAL A 85 1.64 0.46 1.55
CA VAL A 85 1.29 1.74 0.92
C VAL A 85 1.18 2.83 1.98
N HIS A 86 1.94 3.89 1.79
CA HIS A 86 1.83 5.11 2.57
C HIS A 86 1.19 6.19 1.72
N TYR A 87 0.11 6.79 2.20
CA TYR A 87 -0.60 7.87 1.53
C TYR A 87 -1.02 8.94 2.52
N VAL A 88 -1.33 10.12 1.99
CA VAL A 88 -1.96 11.21 2.72
C VAL A 88 -3.25 11.61 2.00
N CYS A 89 -4.15 12.25 2.76
CA CYS A 89 -5.33 12.91 2.23
C CYS A 89 -5.02 14.40 2.11
N VAL A 90 -5.12 14.94 0.90
CA VAL A 90 -4.93 16.37 0.60
C VAL A 90 -6.23 17.09 0.32
#